data_AF-A0A7L5SNW5-F1
#
_entry.id   AF-A0A7L5SNW5-F1
#
_cell.length_a   1.000
_cell.length_b   1.000
_cell.length_c   1.000
_cell.angle_alpha   90.00
_cell.angle_beta   90.00
_cell.angle_gamma   90.00
#
_symmetry.space_group_name_H-M   'P 1'
#
loop_
_entity.id
_entity.type
_entity.pdbx_description
1 polymer ?
#
loop_
_entity_poly.entity_id
_entity_poly.type
_entity_poly.pdbx_seq_one_letter_code
_entity_poly.pdbx_strand_id
1 'polypeptide(L)'
;MSVLTTSPAAASTSSYVTSIAHTEEQIHAAQRLRHQVFGEERGGVLTSPFPGRDVDEFDDVMDHLIVTDTATDTVVGTYRLLPPGRSERLYSDTEFDLRGLPEDVRSSMVEAGRACVHADHRSGAVINLMWAGLARYVLLSGHRYLAGCASVPLGDGEQAASNAWLLGTTKHAAPPELRVHPLDPWVPTQTLDARPSYAELPPLLRGYLRVGAWMCGSPQHDRSFNDADFFVLLDTERMNDRYRRYFLGESR
;
A
#
# COMPACT_ATOMS: atom_id res chain seq x y z
N MET A 1 -7.49 14.95 58.09
CA MET A 1 -6.78 15.28 56.83
C MET A 1 -6.45 13.98 56.12
N SER A 2 -7.25 13.61 55.12
CA SER A 2 -7.03 12.39 54.32
C SER A 2 -6.19 12.79 53.11
N VAL A 3 -4.98 12.27 53.00
CA VAL A 3 -4.06 12.57 51.89
C VAL A 3 -4.38 11.59 50.77
N LEU A 4 -5.14 12.05 49.78
CA LEU A 4 -5.35 11.34 48.52
C LEU A 4 -4.00 11.21 47.82
N THR A 5 -3.44 10.01 47.81
CA THR A 5 -2.27 9.66 47.01
C THR A 5 -2.77 9.33 45.60
N THR A 6 -2.74 10.32 44.72
CA THR A 6 -2.89 10.10 43.28
C THR A 6 -1.65 9.36 42.78
N SER A 7 -1.82 8.07 42.46
CA SER A 7 -0.81 7.35 41.66
C SER A 7 -0.74 8.00 40.27
N PRO A 8 0.45 8.33 39.76
CA PRO A 8 0.58 8.68 38.36
C PRO A 8 0.22 7.45 37.54
N ALA A 9 -0.80 7.55 36.70
CA ALA A 9 -1.06 6.55 35.67
C ALA A 9 0.24 6.38 34.87
N ALA A 10 0.80 5.17 34.86
CA ALA A 10 1.91 4.84 34.00
C ALA A 10 1.44 5.07 32.57
N ALA A 11 1.95 6.12 31.92
CA ALA A 11 1.76 6.29 30.49
C ALA A 11 2.39 5.06 29.84
N SER A 12 1.57 4.14 29.34
CA SER A 12 2.05 3.05 28.51
C SER A 12 2.72 3.68 27.30
N THR A 13 4.05 3.65 27.25
CA THR A 13 4.77 4.00 26.03
C THR A 13 4.39 2.95 25.00
N SER A 14 3.46 3.29 24.10
CA SER A 14 3.15 2.45 22.95
C SER A 14 4.44 2.22 22.17
N SER A 15 4.83 0.96 22.06
CA SER A 15 5.88 0.52 21.15
C SER A 15 5.21 -0.28 20.06
N TYR A 16 5.75 -0.23 18.86
CA TYR A 16 5.20 -0.93 17.71
C TYR A 16 6.14 -2.06 17.32
N VAL A 17 5.58 -3.23 17.04
CA VAL A 17 6.32 -4.39 16.54
C VAL A 17 5.85 -4.69 15.13
N THR A 18 6.79 -4.98 14.23
CA THR A 18 6.50 -5.37 12.84
C THR A 18 6.86 -6.83 12.63
N SER A 19 5.98 -7.60 12.00
CA SER A 19 6.20 -9.01 11.69
C SER A 19 5.41 -9.43 10.45
N ILE A 20 5.78 -10.58 9.88
CA ILE A 20 4.87 -11.33 9.02
C ILE A 20 3.97 -12.17 9.94
N ALA A 21 2.66 -12.11 9.71
CA ALA A 21 1.69 -12.91 10.44
C ALA A 21 2.01 -14.40 10.25
N HIS A 22 2.01 -15.14 11.36
CA HIS A 22 2.34 -16.56 11.39
C HIS A 22 1.29 -17.40 12.12
N THR A 23 0.18 -16.77 12.53
CA THR A 23 -0.99 -17.44 13.10
C THR A 23 -2.25 -16.98 12.38
N GLU A 24 -3.26 -17.85 12.36
CA GLU A 24 -4.57 -17.51 11.78
C GLU A 24 -5.18 -16.28 12.46
N GLU A 25 -5.01 -16.13 13.78
CA GLU A 25 -5.57 -14.98 14.50
C GLU A 25 -4.91 -13.66 14.11
N GLN A 26 -3.61 -13.65 13.79
CA GLN A 26 -2.95 -12.46 13.27
C GLN A 26 -3.47 -12.07 11.88
N ILE A 27 -3.72 -13.06 11.02
CA ILE A 27 -4.34 -12.85 9.71
C ILE A 27 -5.76 -12.31 9.89
N HIS A 28 -6.56 -12.90 10.79
CA HIS A 28 -7.89 -12.43 11.12
C HIS A 28 -7.87 -11.00 11.66
N ALA A 29 -6.90 -10.63 12.51
CA ALA A 29 -6.74 -9.28 13.00
C ALA A 29 -6.45 -8.28 11.87
N ALA A 30 -5.58 -8.64 10.92
CA ALA A 30 -5.33 -7.83 9.73
C ALA A 30 -6.59 -7.70 8.84
N GLN A 31 -7.35 -8.78 8.65
CA GLN A 31 -8.62 -8.77 7.91
C GLN A 31 -9.69 -7.87 8.56
N ARG A 32 -9.80 -7.88 9.90
CA ARG A 32 -10.68 -6.98 10.65
C ARG A 32 -10.25 -5.52 10.53
N LEU A 33 -8.95 -5.24 10.63
CA LEU A 33 -8.42 -3.89 10.43
C LEU A 33 -8.74 -3.37 9.02
N ARG A 34 -8.55 -4.20 7.99
CA ARG A 34 -8.92 -3.86 6.61
C ARG A 34 -10.42 -3.60 6.46
N HIS A 35 -11.27 -4.42 7.08
CA HIS A 35 -12.72 -4.18 7.07
C HIS A 35 -13.08 -2.82 7.67
N GLN A 36 -12.52 -2.49 8.83
CA GLN A 36 -12.73 -1.22 9.50
C GLN A 36 -12.29 -0.04 8.62
N VAL A 37 -11.11 -0.11 8.00
CA VAL A 37 -10.59 1.01 7.20
C VAL A 37 -11.27 1.11 5.83
N PHE A 38 -11.40 0.01 5.10
CA PHE A 38 -11.90 0.02 3.73
C PHE A 38 -13.42 0.00 3.65
N GLY A 39 -14.09 -0.75 4.53
CA GLY A 39 -15.55 -0.86 4.57
C GLY A 39 -16.18 0.25 5.40
N GLU A 40 -15.82 0.35 6.68
CA GLU A 40 -16.52 1.24 7.61
C GLU A 40 -16.09 2.71 7.44
N GLU A 41 -14.80 2.99 7.41
CA GLU A 41 -14.28 4.36 7.31
C GLU A 41 -14.39 4.93 5.90
N ARG A 42 -13.95 4.17 4.88
CA ARG A 42 -13.99 4.61 3.48
C ARG A 42 -15.33 4.40 2.79
N GLY A 43 -16.24 3.62 3.38
CA GLY A 43 -17.53 3.30 2.77
C GLY A 43 -17.43 2.42 1.52
N GLY A 44 -16.31 1.72 1.32
CA GLY A 44 -16.09 0.85 0.18
C GLY A 44 -16.96 -0.40 0.24
N VAL A 45 -17.39 -0.88 -0.93
CA VAL A 45 -18.21 -2.10 -1.01
C VAL A 45 -17.30 -3.33 -0.98
N LEU A 46 -17.17 -3.95 0.20
CA LEU A 46 -16.38 -5.16 0.38
C LEU A 46 -17.22 -6.40 0.09
N THR A 47 -16.81 -7.19 -0.90
CA THR A 47 -17.34 -8.54 -1.11
C THR A 47 -16.52 -9.51 -0.28
N SER A 48 -17.02 -9.89 0.89
CA SER A 48 -16.34 -10.81 1.81
C SER A 48 -17.24 -11.99 2.20
N PRO A 49 -16.72 -13.22 2.23
CA PRO A 49 -17.44 -14.38 2.73
C PRO A 49 -17.68 -14.33 4.25
N PHE A 50 -16.99 -13.44 4.98
CA PHE A 50 -17.07 -13.36 6.43
C PHE A 50 -17.48 -11.95 6.89
N PRO A 51 -18.56 -11.83 7.68
CA PRO A 51 -18.94 -10.55 8.28
C PRO A 51 -17.81 -9.94 9.11
N GLY A 52 -17.61 -8.62 9.01
CA GLY A 52 -16.62 -7.89 9.81
C GLY A 52 -15.16 -8.10 9.38
N ARG A 53 -14.91 -8.76 8.24
CA ARG A 53 -13.56 -9.04 7.73
C ARG A 53 -13.49 -8.72 6.24
N ASP A 54 -12.38 -8.11 5.80
CA ASP A 54 -12.03 -7.98 4.38
C ASP A 54 -11.25 -9.23 3.98
N VAL A 55 -11.89 -10.15 3.26
CA VAL A 55 -11.31 -11.43 2.82
C VAL A 55 -11.60 -11.66 1.35
N ASP A 56 -10.57 -11.95 0.57
CA ASP A 56 -10.70 -12.35 -0.84
C ASP A 56 -9.85 -13.59 -1.17
N GLU A 57 -9.92 -14.05 -2.41
CA GLU A 57 -9.24 -15.26 -2.90
C GLU A 57 -7.70 -15.20 -2.83
N PHE A 58 -7.12 -14.00 -2.67
CA PHE A 58 -5.67 -13.82 -2.61
C PHE A 58 -5.10 -13.98 -1.19
N ASP A 59 -5.93 -13.90 -0.16
CA ASP A 59 -5.46 -13.97 1.24
C ASP A 59 -4.76 -15.30 1.56
N ASP A 60 -5.15 -16.40 0.93
CA ASP A 60 -4.56 -17.72 1.18
C ASP A 60 -3.14 -17.89 0.62
N VAL A 61 -2.75 -17.05 -0.36
CA VAL A 61 -1.43 -17.11 -1.03
C VAL A 61 -0.52 -15.93 -0.68
N MET A 62 -1.05 -14.90 -0.03
CA MET A 62 -0.34 -13.69 0.36
C MET A 62 0.22 -13.79 1.78
N ASP A 63 1.44 -13.30 1.97
CA ASP A 63 1.94 -12.99 3.31
C ASP A 63 1.25 -11.72 3.83
N HIS A 64 1.01 -11.68 5.15
CA HIS A 64 0.44 -10.51 5.81
C HIS A 64 1.52 -9.83 6.65
N LEU A 65 2.05 -8.71 6.17
CA LEU A 65 2.85 -7.82 7.00
C LEU A 65 1.92 -7.10 7.96
N ILE A 66 2.22 -7.16 9.26
CA ILE A 66 1.44 -6.51 10.31
C ILE A 66 2.33 -5.62 11.17
N VAL A 67 1.73 -4.55 11.68
CA VAL A 67 2.26 -3.75 12.78
C VAL A 67 1.31 -3.86 13.96
N THR A 68 1.84 -4.30 15.10
CA THR A 68 1.09 -4.49 16.34
C THR A 68 1.50 -3.42 17.34
N ASP A 69 0.52 -2.76 17.96
CA ASP A 69 0.75 -1.91 19.13
C ASP A 69 0.93 -2.80 20.38
N THR A 70 2.11 -2.75 21.00
CA THR A 70 2.43 -3.61 22.15
C THR A 70 1.66 -3.23 23.41
N ALA A 71 1.10 -2.01 23.49
CA ALA A 71 0.31 -1.61 24.65
C ALA A 71 -1.06 -2.30 24.68
N THR A 72 -1.62 -2.58 23.50
CA THR A 72 -2.98 -3.10 23.33
C THR A 72 -3.02 -4.50 22.70
N ASP A 73 -1.86 -5.02 22.28
CA ASP A 73 -1.72 -6.26 21.50
C ASP A 73 -2.63 -6.30 20.26
N THR A 74 -2.84 -5.14 19.65
CA THR A 74 -3.77 -4.96 18.52
C THR A 74 -2.98 -4.70 17.23
N VAL A 75 -3.40 -5.33 16.14
CA VAL A 75 -2.88 -5.03 14.79
C VAL A 75 -3.42 -3.67 14.34
N VAL A 76 -2.52 -2.71 14.13
CA VAL A 76 -2.83 -1.31 13.83
C VAL A 76 -2.36 -0.86 12.45
N GLY A 77 -1.61 -1.70 11.73
CA GLY A 77 -1.23 -1.47 10.34
C GLY A 77 -1.00 -2.78 9.61
N THR A 78 -1.28 -2.83 8.32
CA THR A 78 -1.06 -4.04 7.53
C THR A 78 -0.82 -3.80 6.04
N TYR A 79 -0.06 -4.69 5.42
CA TYR A 79 0.05 -4.92 3.97
C TYR A 79 -0.17 -6.41 3.67
N ARG A 80 -0.70 -6.70 2.49
CA ARG A 80 -0.56 -8.02 1.87
C ARG A 80 0.59 -8.03 0.88
N LEU A 81 1.31 -9.14 0.82
CA LEU A 81 2.50 -9.33 -0.01
C LEU A 81 2.41 -10.66 -0.76
N LEU A 82 2.43 -10.63 -2.09
CA LEU A 82 2.48 -11.81 -2.94
C LEU A 82 3.87 -11.91 -3.60
N PRO A 83 4.77 -12.76 -3.09
CA PRO A 83 6.02 -13.05 -3.77
C PRO A 83 5.77 -13.91 -5.02
N PRO A 84 6.66 -13.85 -6.03
CA PRO A 84 6.54 -14.63 -7.26
C PRO A 84 6.57 -16.14 -6.96
N GLY A 85 5.86 -16.92 -7.79
CA GLY A 85 5.81 -18.38 -7.69
C GLY A 85 4.78 -18.95 -6.71
N ARG A 86 4.05 -18.12 -5.95
CA ARG A 86 2.94 -18.57 -5.08
C ARG A 86 1.59 -18.64 -5.78
N SER A 87 1.41 -17.82 -6.81
CA SER A 87 0.20 -17.77 -7.63
C SER A 87 0.60 -17.38 -9.05
N GLU A 88 -0.09 -17.92 -10.05
CA GLU A 88 0.04 -17.47 -11.44
C GLU A 88 -0.68 -16.13 -11.68
N ARG A 89 -1.63 -15.79 -10.81
CA ARG A 89 -2.48 -14.59 -10.90
C ARG A 89 -2.17 -13.62 -9.76
N LEU A 90 -1.99 -12.36 -10.13
CA LEU A 90 -1.82 -11.22 -9.24
C LEU A 90 -3.19 -10.56 -8.97
N TYR A 91 -3.32 -9.82 -7.86
CA TYR A 91 -4.49 -8.97 -7.65
C TYR A 91 -4.60 -7.93 -8.75
N SER A 92 -3.48 -7.32 -9.14
CA SER A 92 -3.41 -6.33 -10.21
C SER A 92 -3.84 -6.88 -11.58
N ASP A 93 -3.85 -8.21 -11.81
CA ASP A 93 -4.43 -8.80 -13.04
C ASP A 93 -5.97 -8.64 -13.10
N THR A 94 -6.62 -8.29 -11.98
CA THR A 94 -8.06 -7.97 -11.93
C THR A 94 -8.39 -6.55 -12.41
N GLU A 95 -7.37 -5.69 -12.47
CA GLU A 95 -7.49 -4.27 -12.82
C GLU A 95 -6.70 -3.91 -14.08
N PHE A 96 -5.62 -4.63 -14.39
CA PHE A 96 -4.71 -4.33 -15.49
C PHE A 96 -4.37 -5.56 -16.31
N ASP A 97 -4.14 -5.37 -17.61
CA ASP A 97 -3.43 -6.32 -18.46
C ASP A 97 -1.92 -6.24 -18.21
N LEU A 98 -1.40 -7.17 -17.42
CA LEU A 98 0.02 -7.27 -17.06
C LEU A 98 0.82 -8.22 -17.97
N ARG A 99 0.21 -8.79 -19.03
CA ARG A 99 0.87 -9.78 -19.90
C ARG A 99 2.06 -9.18 -20.68
N GLY A 100 2.08 -7.87 -20.84
CA GLY A 100 3.17 -7.14 -21.50
C GLY A 100 4.41 -6.95 -20.63
N LEU A 101 4.35 -7.22 -19.32
CA LEU A 101 5.51 -7.08 -18.45
C LEU A 101 6.59 -8.12 -18.80
N PRO A 102 7.88 -7.72 -18.84
CA PRO A 102 8.98 -8.65 -19.07
C PRO A 102 9.01 -9.78 -18.03
N GLU A 103 9.41 -10.97 -18.47
CA GLU A 103 9.44 -12.16 -17.61
C GLU A 103 10.39 -11.98 -16.42
N ASP A 104 11.55 -11.35 -16.61
CA ASP A 104 12.53 -11.07 -15.55
C ASP A 104 12.00 -10.10 -14.49
N VAL A 105 11.10 -9.20 -14.88
CA VAL A 105 10.35 -8.35 -13.95
C VAL A 105 9.33 -9.20 -13.19
N ARG A 106 8.46 -9.94 -13.90
CA ARG A 106 7.40 -10.76 -13.28
C ARG A 106 7.95 -11.79 -12.30
N SER A 107 9.02 -12.50 -12.67
CA SER A 107 9.64 -13.54 -11.85
C SER A 107 10.37 -13.00 -10.61
N SER A 108 10.59 -11.68 -10.53
CA SER A 108 11.35 -11.01 -9.47
C SER A 108 10.55 -9.92 -8.75
N MET A 109 9.23 -9.90 -8.95
CA MET A 109 8.31 -8.87 -8.47
C MET A 109 7.46 -9.38 -7.31
N VAL A 110 7.51 -8.67 -6.18
CA VAL A 110 6.54 -8.83 -5.10
C VAL A 110 5.40 -7.85 -5.34
N GLU A 111 4.18 -8.36 -5.44
CA GLU A 111 2.99 -7.51 -5.42
C GLU A 111 2.64 -7.16 -3.96
N ALA A 112 2.37 -5.90 -3.69
CA ALA A 112 1.91 -5.40 -2.41
C ALA A 112 0.58 -4.66 -2.55
N GLY A 113 -0.32 -4.89 -1.60
CA GLY A 113 -1.65 -4.28 -1.64
C GLY A 113 -2.33 -4.24 -0.27
N ARG A 114 -3.57 -3.75 -0.28
CA ARG A 114 -4.44 -3.62 0.91
C ARG A 114 -3.74 -2.93 2.10
N ALA A 115 -2.97 -1.89 1.80
CA ALA A 115 -2.25 -1.11 2.79
C ALA A 115 -3.22 -0.26 3.61
N CYS A 116 -3.28 -0.47 4.93
CA CYS A 116 -4.07 0.40 5.80
C CYS A 116 -3.44 0.57 7.18
N VAL A 117 -3.79 1.69 7.84
CA VAL A 117 -3.40 2.02 9.21
C VAL A 117 -4.64 2.44 9.97
N HIS A 118 -4.82 1.90 11.17
CA HIS A 118 -5.90 2.26 12.08
C HIS A 118 -5.90 3.77 12.33
N ALA A 119 -7.09 4.41 12.34
CA ALA A 119 -7.23 5.86 12.41
C ALA A 119 -6.41 6.50 13.55
N ASP A 120 -6.50 5.92 14.74
CA ASP A 120 -5.82 6.42 15.95
C ASP A 120 -4.28 6.26 15.92
N HIS A 121 -3.74 5.51 14.97
CA HIS A 121 -2.30 5.23 14.86
C HIS A 121 -1.63 5.89 13.64
N ARG A 122 -2.32 6.82 12.96
CA ARG A 122 -1.80 7.57 11.79
C ARG A 122 -0.84 8.70 12.16
N SER A 123 0.10 8.43 13.06
CA SER A 123 1.15 9.37 13.51
C SER A 123 2.38 9.41 12.60
N GLY A 124 2.41 8.59 11.54
CA GLY A 124 3.58 8.39 10.68
C GLY A 124 4.50 7.27 11.14
N ALA A 125 4.51 6.91 12.44
CA ALA A 125 5.35 5.84 12.97
C ALA A 125 5.00 4.47 12.37
N VAL A 126 3.70 4.12 12.36
CA VAL A 126 3.22 2.83 11.84
C VAL A 126 3.52 2.67 10.35
N ILE A 127 3.25 3.69 9.54
CA ILE A 127 3.52 3.60 8.09
C ILE A 127 5.02 3.50 7.80
N ASN A 128 5.88 4.19 8.55
CA ASN A 128 7.34 4.05 8.40
C ASN A 128 7.82 2.63 8.73
N LEU A 129 7.24 2.01 9.77
CA LEU A 129 7.52 0.63 10.13
C LEU A 129 7.04 -0.37 9.06
N MET A 130 5.83 -0.18 8.55
CA MET A 130 5.31 -0.96 7.43
C MET A 130 6.22 -0.85 6.21
N TRP A 131 6.69 0.34 5.88
CA TRP A 131 7.59 0.56 4.75
C TRP A 131 8.96 -0.07 4.95
N ALA A 132 9.52 0.02 6.15
CA ALA A 132 10.76 -0.67 6.50
C ALA A 132 10.59 -2.19 6.44
N GLY A 133 9.46 -2.72 6.94
CA GLY A 133 9.11 -4.14 6.84
C GLY A 133 8.97 -4.61 5.39
N LEU A 134 8.27 -3.84 4.56
CA LEU A 134 8.09 -4.09 3.14
C LEU A 134 9.42 -4.13 2.38
N ALA A 135 10.27 -3.13 2.58
CA ALA A 135 11.57 -3.06 1.94
C ALA A 135 12.50 -4.19 2.40
N ARG A 136 12.50 -4.53 3.69
CA ARG A 136 13.24 -5.70 4.20
C ARG A 136 12.73 -7.00 3.61
N TYR A 137 11.41 -7.16 3.49
CA TYR A 137 10.81 -8.34 2.89
C TYR A 137 11.32 -8.54 1.46
N VAL A 138 11.22 -7.51 0.61
CA VAL A 138 11.67 -7.57 -0.79
C VAL A 138 13.17 -7.84 -0.88
N LEU A 139 13.99 -7.11 -0.11
CA LEU A 139 15.45 -7.23 -0.18
C LEU A 139 15.97 -8.57 0.37
N LEU A 140 15.42 -9.06 1.49
CA LEU A 140 15.87 -10.31 2.13
C LEU A 140 15.35 -11.56 1.42
N SER A 141 14.22 -11.46 0.70
CA SER A 141 13.72 -12.54 -0.16
C SER A 141 14.45 -12.63 -1.50
N GLY A 142 15.35 -11.68 -1.80
CA GLY A 142 16.12 -11.65 -3.05
C GLY A 142 15.31 -11.16 -4.25
N HIS A 143 14.14 -10.56 -4.04
CA HIS A 143 13.34 -9.95 -5.09
C HIS A 143 13.81 -8.53 -5.39
N ARG A 144 13.61 -8.10 -6.64
CA ARG A 144 14.08 -6.80 -7.13
C ARG A 144 12.96 -5.78 -7.20
N TYR A 145 11.77 -6.20 -7.62
CA TYR A 145 10.68 -5.30 -7.90
C TYR A 145 9.62 -5.37 -6.80
N LEU A 146 9.06 -4.21 -6.51
CA LEU A 146 7.85 -4.06 -5.71
C LEU A 146 6.79 -3.40 -6.59
N ALA A 147 5.61 -4.01 -6.70
CA ALA A 147 4.52 -3.46 -7.49
C ALA A 147 3.19 -3.51 -6.76
N GLY A 148 2.19 -2.80 -7.28
CA GLY A 148 0.82 -2.90 -6.81
C GLY A 148 -0.04 -1.73 -7.28
N CYS A 149 -1.32 -1.80 -6.94
CA CYS A 149 -2.29 -0.75 -7.25
C CYS A 149 -2.26 0.32 -6.16
N ALA A 150 -1.98 1.56 -6.56
CA ALA A 150 -2.03 2.72 -5.69
C ALA A 150 -3.28 3.55 -6.00
N SER A 151 -4.24 3.52 -5.07
CA SER A 151 -5.55 4.13 -5.24
C SER A 151 -5.56 5.63 -4.93
N VAL A 152 -6.21 6.40 -5.79
CA VAL A 152 -6.43 7.84 -5.62
C VAL A 152 -7.92 8.15 -5.65
N PRO A 153 -8.51 8.63 -4.55
CA PRO A 153 -9.94 8.96 -4.52
C PRO A 153 -10.35 9.99 -5.56
N LEU A 154 -11.55 9.78 -6.11
CA LEU A 154 -12.20 10.71 -7.05
C LEU A 154 -13.16 11.68 -6.36
N GLY A 155 -13.34 11.55 -5.04
CA GLY A 155 -14.30 12.32 -4.24
C GLY A 155 -14.02 13.82 -4.13
N ASP A 156 -12.84 14.29 -4.54
CA ASP A 156 -12.43 15.70 -4.53
C ASP A 156 -12.71 16.42 -5.86
N GLY A 157 -13.61 15.87 -6.69
CA GLY A 157 -13.83 16.36 -8.05
C GLY A 157 -12.71 15.98 -9.00
N GLU A 158 -12.10 14.81 -8.79
CA GLU A 158 -11.03 14.23 -9.61
C GLU A 158 -9.69 14.98 -9.57
N GLN A 159 -9.50 15.92 -8.65
CA GLN A 159 -8.32 16.80 -8.63
C GLN A 159 -7.05 16.03 -8.28
N ALA A 160 -7.08 15.18 -7.24
CA ALA A 160 -5.95 14.35 -6.86
C ALA A 160 -5.57 13.35 -7.95
N ALA A 161 -6.56 12.68 -8.55
CA ALA A 161 -6.36 11.71 -9.64
C ALA A 161 -5.79 12.37 -10.90
N SER A 162 -6.30 13.55 -11.25
CA SER A 162 -5.79 14.38 -12.35
C SER A 162 -4.32 14.78 -12.13
N ASN A 163 -3.97 15.22 -10.92
CA ASN A 163 -2.58 15.52 -10.55
C ASN A 163 -1.68 14.28 -10.62
N ALA A 164 -2.15 13.15 -10.09
CA ALA A 164 -1.44 11.87 -10.14
C ALA A 164 -1.16 11.48 -11.58
N TRP A 165 -2.17 11.55 -12.45
CA TRP A 165 -2.03 11.17 -13.85
C TRP A 165 -1.07 12.08 -14.63
N LEU A 166 -1.13 13.38 -14.41
CA LEU A 166 -0.18 14.33 -14.98
C LEU A 166 1.25 14.09 -14.48
N LEU A 167 1.47 13.77 -13.20
CA LEU A 167 2.79 13.39 -12.69
C LEU A 167 3.28 12.07 -13.30
N GLY A 168 2.38 11.10 -13.43
CA GLY A 168 2.63 9.79 -14.03
C GLY A 168 3.04 9.86 -15.48
N THR A 169 2.49 10.81 -16.24
CA THR A 169 2.83 10.96 -17.66
C THR A 169 4.04 11.87 -17.91
N THR A 170 4.33 12.81 -17.00
CA THR A 170 5.39 13.82 -17.23
C THR A 170 6.70 13.59 -16.46
N LYS A 171 6.65 12.95 -15.29
CA LYS A 171 7.82 12.82 -14.40
C LYS A 171 8.10 11.40 -13.93
N HIS A 172 7.05 10.60 -13.76
CA HIS A 172 7.14 9.25 -13.20
C HIS A 172 6.72 8.17 -14.19
N ALA A 173 6.73 8.48 -15.49
CA ALA A 173 6.33 7.53 -16.51
C ALA A 173 7.29 6.35 -16.55
N ALA A 174 6.73 5.14 -16.55
CA ALA A 174 7.52 3.95 -16.78
C ALA A 174 8.12 3.94 -18.20
N PRO A 175 9.30 3.30 -18.37
CA PRO A 175 9.82 2.89 -19.67
C PRO A 175 8.73 2.15 -20.50
N PRO A 176 8.71 2.30 -21.83
CA PRO A 176 7.67 1.70 -22.68
C PRO A 176 7.41 0.21 -22.44
N GLU A 177 8.47 -0.56 -22.20
CA GLU A 177 8.45 -2.01 -21.94
C GLU A 177 7.85 -2.40 -20.59
N LEU A 178 7.74 -1.46 -19.65
CA LEU A 178 7.13 -1.68 -18.34
C LEU A 178 5.70 -1.13 -18.27
N ARG A 179 5.14 -0.69 -19.40
CA ARG A 179 3.79 -0.13 -19.43
C ARG A 179 2.73 -1.21 -19.43
N VAL A 180 1.65 -0.95 -18.71
CA VAL A 180 0.47 -1.81 -18.59
C VAL A 180 -0.79 -1.03 -18.94
N HIS A 181 -1.87 -1.74 -19.21
CA HIS A 181 -3.14 -1.15 -19.62
C HIS A 181 -4.26 -1.52 -18.65
N PRO A 182 -5.09 -0.57 -18.20
CA PRO A 182 -6.23 -0.87 -17.35
C PRO A 182 -7.30 -1.64 -18.13
N LEU A 183 -8.08 -2.46 -17.42
CA LEU A 183 -9.21 -3.21 -18.00
C LEU A 183 -10.46 -2.32 -18.16
N ASP A 184 -10.68 -1.37 -17.25
CA ASP A 184 -11.67 -0.28 -17.32
C ASP A 184 -10.93 1.07 -17.09
N PRO A 185 -10.46 1.75 -18.15
CA PRO A 185 -9.69 2.98 -18.01
C PRO A 185 -10.50 4.11 -17.37
N TRP A 186 -9.94 4.76 -16.35
CA TRP A 186 -10.46 6.05 -15.89
C TRP A 186 -10.10 7.15 -16.89
N VAL A 187 -11.10 7.97 -17.23
CA VAL A 187 -10.95 9.11 -18.14
C VAL A 187 -11.37 10.37 -17.37
N PRO A 188 -10.50 11.38 -17.25
CA PRO A 188 -10.83 12.61 -16.55
C PRO A 188 -11.99 13.31 -17.25
N THR A 189 -12.93 13.83 -16.46
CA THR A 189 -14.04 14.62 -16.97
C THR A 189 -13.63 16.02 -17.42
N GLN A 190 -12.50 16.51 -16.88
CA GLN A 190 -11.93 17.83 -17.18
C GLN A 190 -10.64 17.71 -17.96
N THR A 191 -10.31 18.76 -18.73
CA THR A 191 -9.03 18.86 -19.42
C THR A 191 -7.88 18.93 -18.41
N LEU A 192 -6.82 18.16 -18.67
CA LEU A 192 -5.62 18.15 -17.85
C LEU A 192 -4.59 19.17 -18.36
N ASP A 193 -4.78 20.44 -18.01
CA ASP A 193 -3.94 21.57 -18.45
C ASP A 193 -3.15 22.24 -17.30
N ALA A 194 -3.44 21.86 -16.06
CA ALA A 194 -2.77 22.39 -14.89
C ALA A 194 -1.34 21.87 -14.70
N ARG A 195 -0.50 22.66 -13.99
CA ARG A 195 0.81 22.19 -13.55
C ARG A 195 0.61 21.23 -12.35
N PRO A 196 1.06 19.97 -12.44
CA PRO A 196 0.76 19.01 -11.40
C PRO A 196 1.51 19.31 -10.09
N SER A 197 0.84 19.02 -8.97
CA SER A 197 1.36 19.16 -7.61
C SER A 197 1.39 17.81 -6.87
N TYR A 198 2.44 17.62 -6.05
CA TYR A 198 2.51 16.48 -5.13
C TYR A 198 1.66 16.67 -3.86
N ALA A 199 1.22 17.91 -3.57
CA ALA A 199 0.52 18.22 -2.32
C ALA A 199 -0.81 17.46 -2.20
N GLU A 200 -1.53 17.37 -3.31
CA GLU A 200 -2.85 16.73 -3.44
C GLU A 200 -2.78 15.20 -3.60
N LEU A 201 -1.58 14.61 -3.72
CA LEU A 201 -1.48 13.17 -3.81
C LEU A 201 -1.78 12.50 -2.48
N PRO A 202 -2.45 11.33 -2.48
CA PRO A 202 -2.52 10.47 -1.32
C PRO A 202 -1.12 10.23 -0.74
N PRO A 203 -0.95 10.27 0.60
CA PRO A 203 0.37 10.17 1.22
C PRO A 203 1.18 8.95 0.79
N LEU A 204 0.51 7.83 0.56
CA LEU A 204 1.13 6.57 0.16
C LEU A 204 1.72 6.66 -1.26
N LEU A 205 0.90 7.07 -2.23
CA LEU A 205 1.34 7.28 -3.61
C LEU A 205 2.48 8.31 -3.68
N ARG A 206 2.32 9.45 -2.98
CA ARG A 206 3.37 10.47 -2.88
C ARG A 206 4.69 9.88 -2.38
N GLY A 207 4.63 9.00 -1.40
CA GLY A 207 5.79 8.29 -0.90
C GLY A 207 6.43 7.44 -1.99
N TYR A 208 5.65 6.64 -2.72
CA TYR A 208 6.17 5.71 -3.74
C TYR A 208 6.92 6.47 -4.84
N LEU A 209 6.33 7.57 -5.32
CA LEU A 209 6.98 8.43 -6.31
C LEU A 209 8.26 9.09 -5.76
N ARG A 210 8.30 9.40 -4.46
CA ARG A 210 9.49 9.99 -3.82
C ARG A 210 10.66 9.01 -3.71
N VAL A 211 10.39 7.71 -3.57
CA VAL A 211 11.43 6.67 -3.54
C VAL A 211 11.85 6.20 -4.94
N GLY A 212 11.18 6.68 -5.99
CA GLY A 212 11.56 6.47 -7.38
C GLY A 212 10.68 5.46 -8.13
N ALA A 213 9.49 5.15 -7.63
CA ALA A 213 8.56 4.27 -8.33
C ALA A 213 8.00 4.93 -9.60
N TRP A 214 7.71 4.13 -10.62
CA TRP A 214 6.99 4.56 -11.82
C TRP A 214 5.50 4.36 -11.71
N MET A 215 4.76 5.19 -12.43
CA MET A 215 3.40 4.87 -12.87
C MET A 215 3.47 4.23 -14.26
N CYS A 216 2.90 3.04 -14.37
CA CYS A 216 3.11 2.18 -15.53
C CYS A 216 2.05 2.35 -16.63
N GLY A 217 1.11 3.26 -16.49
CA GLY A 217 0.06 3.42 -17.50
C GLY A 217 -1.08 4.28 -17.01
N SER A 218 -2.10 4.41 -17.85
CA SER A 218 -3.35 5.05 -17.47
C SER A 218 -4.00 4.31 -16.29
N PRO A 219 -4.65 5.03 -15.37
CA PRO A 219 -5.27 4.40 -14.23
C PRO A 219 -6.52 3.60 -14.61
N GLN A 220 -6.79 2.59 -13.79
CA GLN A 220 -8.05 1.84 -13.74
C GLN A 220 -9.10 2.67 -12.98
N HIS A 221 -10.35 2.60 -13.41
CA HIS A 221 -11.49 3.14 -12.67
C HIS A 221 -12.04 2.07 -11.73
N ASP A 222 -11.75 2.16 -10.44
CA ASP A 222 -12.39 1.33 -9.43
C ASP A 222 -13.68 1.98 -8.94
N ARG A 223 -14.78 1.45 -9.44
CA ARG A 223 -16.15 1.93 -9.14
C ARG A 223 -16.61 1.51 -7.74
N SER A 224 -16.02 0.48 -7.14
CA SER A 224 -16.41 -0.02 -5.83
C SER A 224 -15.95 0.91 -4.71
N PHE A 225 -14.82 1.56 -4.93
CA PHE A 225 -14.23 2.54 -4.02
C PHE A 225 -14.32 3.99 -4.52
N ASN A 226 -14.72 4.20 -5.78
CA ASN A 226 -14.70 5.50 -6.45
C ASN A 226 -13.27 6.10 -6.47
N ASP A 227 -12.32 5.26 -6.85
CA ASP A 227 -10.89 5.57 -6.91
C ASP A 227 -10.39 5.43 -8.36
N ALA A 228 -9.34 6.20 -8.70
CA ALA A 228 -8.46 5.91 -9.83
C ALA A 228 -7.25 5.14 -9.31
N ASP A 229 -7.12 3.89 -9.74
CA ASP A 229 -6.02 3.01 -9.36
C ASP A 229 -4.88 3.13 -10.37
N PHE A 230 -3.66 3.33 -9.86
CA PHE A 230 -2.46 3.37 -10.69
C PHE A 230 -1.62 2.13 -10.42
N PHE A 231 -1.26 1.38 -11.47
CA PHE A 231 -0.23 0.35 -11.33
C PHE A 231 1.13 1.03 -11.14
N VAL A 232 1.70 0.85 -9.96
CA VAL A 232 2.97 1.44 -9.55
C VAL A 232 4.03 0.35 -9.48
N LEU A 233 5.23 0.64 -10.00
CA LEU A 233 6.36 -0.29 -10.00
C LEU A 233 7.61 0.39 -9.47
N LEU A 234 8.24 -0.20 -8.46
CA LEU A 234 9.50 0.24 -7.89
C LEU A 234 10.59 -0.80 -8.19
N ASP A 235 11.63 -0.37 -8.88
CA ASP A 235 12.89 -1.10 -8.99
C ASP A 235 13.77 -0.77 -7.78
N THR A 236 14.00 -1.75 -6.90
CA THR A 236 14.78 -1.54 -5.67
C THR A 236 16.26 -1.23 -5.95
N GLU A 237 16.78 -1.55 -7.13
CA GLU A 237 18.14 -1.18 -7.53
C GLU A 237 18.26 0.30 -7.94
N ARG A 238 17.14 0.92 -8.34
CA ARG A 238 17.06 2.35 -8.68
C ARG A 238 16.59 3.20 -7.52
N MET A 239 16.23 2.56 -6.41
CA MET A 239 15.84 3.26 -5.19
C MET A 239 16.99 4.13 -4.71
N ASN A 240 16.67 5.36 -4.32
CA ASN A 240 17.68 6.29 -3.82
C ASN A 240 18.40 5.71 -2.58
N ASP A 241 19.74 5.70 -2.60
CA ASP A 241 20.61 5.12 -1.56
C ASP A 241 20.28 5.56 -0.14
N ARG A 242 19.78 6.78 0.03
CA ARG A 242 19.33 7.27 1.33
C ARG A 242 18.18 6.41 1.88
N TYR A 243 17.21 6.10 1.03
CA TYR A 243 16.05 5.28 1.39
C TYR A 243 16.42 3.81 1.53
N ARG A 244 17.25 3.28 0.64
CA ARG A 244 17.79 1.91 0.76
C ARG A 244 18.46 1.67 2.11
N ARG A 245 19.36 2.57 2.54
CA ARG A 245 20.02 2.50 3.86
C ARG A 245 19.04 2.63 5.02
N TYR A 246 18.14 3.61 4.95
CA TYR A 246 17.10 3.82 5.95
C TYR A 246 16.25 2.56 6.16
N PHE A 247 15.83 1.90 5.08
CA PHE A 247 15.02 0.70 5.16
C PHE A 247 15.77 -0.54 5.63
N LEU A 248 17.05 -0.67 5.26
CA LEU A 248 17.92 -1.76 5.74
C LEU A 248 18.31 -1.60 7.21
N GLY A 249 17.97 -0.49 7.86
CA GLY A 249 18.39 -0.22 9.24
C GLY A 249 19.88 0.09 9.36
N GLU A 250 20.54 0.36 8.23
CA GLU A 250 21.88 0.93 8.19
C GLU A 250 21.77 2.37 8.68
N SER A 251 21.90 2.52 9.99
CA SER A 251 21.88 3.81 10.66
C SER A 251 23.04 4.67 10.13
N ARG A 252 22.78 5.97 9.95
CA ARG A 252 23.81 6.97 9.65
C ARG A 252 24.91 6.97 10.70
#